data_AF-A0A2P6U244-F1
#
_entry.id   AF-A0A2P6U244-F1
#
_cell.length_a   1.000
_cell.length_b   1.000
_cell.length_c   1.000
_cell.angle_alpha   90.00
_cell.angle_beta   90.00
_cell.angle_gamma   90.00
#
_symmetry.space_group_name_H-M   'P 1'
#
loop_
_entity.id
_entity.type
_entity.pdbx_description
1 polymer ?
#
loop_
_entity_poly.entity_id
_entity_poly.type
_entity_poly.pdbx_seq_one_letter_code
_entity_poly.pdbx_strand_id
1 'polypeptide(L)'
;MLFGESTPPDVAERLLSQAAEAGATFFDTAEMYPVPQAAETQGRSEEILGAWLRKQPQPRDAFIVATKVSGPGGMTWLRGGPAALNAANIAAAIDGSLQRLGVDCIDLLQLHWPDRYVPMFGDLEYDPAMAYTAASFEEQLEALGRAVAAGKVRHVGLSNETPYGLMRFCHLAASRPELPAIASLQNAYSLLCRTFDAGLAECCHAERVSLLAYSPLAMGLLTGKYLAADGGPLDARLNKYRGRYAEAESRYGPKPNMREAVAAYCQLAGEWGLSPTSLALRFVLGHPLVASAVIGATSSEQLAEQIEAARAPPLEPQLLEAIDAIHRRYPNPAP
;
A
#
# COMPACT_ATOMS: atom_id res chain seq x y z
N MET A 1 1.91 -3.02 7.29
CA MET A 1 1.81 -2.10 8.45
C MET A 1 2.48 -2.74 9.67
N LEU A 2 3.06 -1.97 10.60
CA LEU A 2 3.80 -2.51 11.77
C LEU A 2 3.04 -2.43 13.12
N PHE A 3 1.81 -1.91 13.11
CA PHE A 3 1.00 -1.69 14.32
C PHE A 3 0.53 -3.02 14.91
N GLY A 4 0.91 -3.31 16.16
CA GLY A 4 0.63 -4.58 16.82
C GLY A 4 1.73 -5.64 16.66
N GLU A 5 2.83 -5.26 15.99
CA GLU A 5 4.07 -6.01 15.82
C GLU A 5 5.24 -5.18 16.39
N SER A 6 6.18 -4.68 15.58
CA SER A 6 7.26 -3.82 16.10
C SER A 6 6.82 -2.45 16.60
N THR A 7 5.60 -2.02 16.30
CA THR A 7 5.03 -0.78 16.81
C THR A 7 3.92 -1.12 17.81
N PRO A 8 4.20 -0.98 19.12
CA PRO A 8 3.22 -1.27 20.17
C PRO A 8 1.96 -0.38 20.07
N PRO A 9 0.81 -0.80 20.63
CA PRO A 9 -0.44 -0.06 20.55
C PRO A 9 -0.36 1.42 20.98
N ASP A 10 0.32 1.73 22.08
CA ASP A 10 0.47 3.11 22.58
C ASP A 10 1.25 4.01 21.60
N VAL A 11 2.27 3.45 20.95
CA VAL A 11 3.04 4.14 19.91
C VAL A 11 2.19 4.32 18.66
N ALA A 12 1.47 3.27 18.24
CA ALA A 12 0.59 3.33 17.08
C ALA A 12 -0.53 4.37 17.24
N GLU A 13 -1.21 4.38 18.38
CA GLU A 13 -2.24 5.37 18.70
C GLU A 13 -1.68 6.80 18.71
N ARG A 14 -0.47 7.00 19.26
CA ARG A 14 0.21 8.31 19.22
C ARG A 14 0.50 8.77 17.80
N LEU A 15 0.99 7.87 16.93
CA LEU A 15 1.25 8.18 15.52
C LEU A 15 -0.04 8.50 14.75
N LEU A 16 -1.12 7.76 15.02
CA LEU A 16 -2.44 8.02 14.43
C LEU A 16 -2.95 9.41 14.84
N SER A 17 -2.89 9.75 16.13
CA SER A 17 -3.28 11.08 16.62
C SER A 17 -2.44 12.19 16.00
N GLN A 18 -1.11 12.04 15.97
CA GLN A 18 -0.21 13.02 15.36
C GLN A 18 -0.53 13.24 13.87
N ALA A 19 -0.85 12.18 13.12
CA ALA A 19 -1.25 12.30 11.72
C ALA A 19 -2.61 13.02 11.56
N ALA A 20 -3.60 12.67 12.40
CA ALA A 20 -4.92 13.29 12.40
C ALA A 20 -4.87 14.79 12.78
N GLU A 21 -4.09 15.15 13.80
CA GLU A 21 -3.82 16.53 14.21
C GLU A 21 -3.13 17.33 13.11
N ALA A 22 -2.31 16.67 12.28
CA ALA A 22 -1.73 17.27 11.08
C ALA A 22 -2.68 17.33 9.88
N GLY A 23 -3.94 16.89 10.02
CA GLY A 23 -4.97 16.99 8.99
C GLY A 23 -5.08 15.77 8.07
N ALA A 24 -4.38 14.67 8.35
CA ALA A 24 -4.57 13.43 7.62
C ALA A 24 -5.93 12.82 7.97
N THR A 25 -6.73 12.50 6.95
CA THR A 25 -8.05 11.86 7.12
C THR A 25 -8.08 10.42 6.65
N PHE A 26 -7.10 9.99 5.83
CA PHE A 26 -7.05 8.64 5.25
C PHE A 26 -6.16 7.70 6.07
N PHE A 27 -6.74 6.60 6.54
CA PHE A 27 -6.06 5.56 7.32
C PHE A 27 -6.25 4.18 6.68
N ASP A 28 -5.14 3.57 6.28
CA ASP A 28 -5.11 2.28 5.59
C ASP A 28 -4.66 1.15 6.52
N THR A 29 -5.38 0.03 6.53
CA THR A 29 -5.02 -1.20 7.24
C THR A 29 -5.34 -2.44 6.37
N ALA A 30 -5.27 -3.64 6.91
CA ALA A 30 -5.70 -4.88 6.24
C ALA A 30 -5.99 -5.96 7.30
N GLU A 31 -6.86 -6.91 6.98
CA GLU A 31 -7.18 -8.00 7.92
C GLU A 31 -5.96 -8.85 8.31
N MET A 32 -5.01 -9.02 7.39
CA MET A 32 -3.80 -9.81 7.64
C MET A 32 -2.75 -9.06 8.47
N TYR A 33 -2.89 -7.74 8.64
CA TYR A 33 -1.87 -6.93 9.30
C TYR A 33 -1.84 -7.16 10.82
N PRO A 34 -0.65 -7.10 11.42
CA PRO A 34 0.61 -6.50 10.94
C PRO A 34 1.51 -7.40 10.07
N VAL A 35 2.65 -6.85 9.63
CA VAL A 35 3.72 -7.59 8.93
C VAL A 35 5.03 -7.60 9.74
N PRO A 36 5.86 -8.65 9.67
CA PRO A 36 5.63 -9.91 8.95
C PRO A 36 4.41 -10.67 9.51
N GLN A 37 3.74 -11.41 8.64
CA GLN A 37 2.46 -12.01 8.90
C GLN A 37 2.63 -13.20 9.85
N ALA A 38 1.79 -13.27 10.88
CA ALA A 38 1.77 -14.37 11.82
C ALA A 38 0.35 -14.62 12.34
N ALA A 39 0.04 -15.88 12.68
CA ALA A 39 -1.28 -16.25 13.20
C ALA A 39 -1.61 -15.51 14.49
N GLU A 40 -0.61 -15.30 15.35
CA GLU A 40 -0.74 -14.72 16.69
C GLU A 40 -1.01 -13.21 16.67
N THR A 41 -0.67 -12.56 15.55
CA THR A 41 -0.75 -11.09 15.40
C THR A 41 -1.77 -10.63 14.39
N GLN A 42 -2.32 -11.54 13.57
CA GLN A 42 -3.36 -11.25 12.59
C GLN A 42 -4.49 -10.37 13.15
N GLY A 43 -4.82 -9.30 12.44
CA GLY A 43 -5.95 -8.43 12.77
C GLY A 43 -5.64 -7.34 13.80
N ARG A 44 -4.52 -7.42 14.51
CA ARG A 44 -4.17 -6.42 15.54
C ARG A 44 -4.09 -4.99 15.02
N SER A 45 -3.65 -4.80 13.77
CA SER A 45 -3.61 -3.46 13.17
C SER A 45 -5.02 -2.86 13.04
N GLU A 46 -6.04 -3.65 12.69
CA GLU A 46 -7.45 -3.22 12.66
C GLU A 46 -7.98 -2.95 14.07
N GLU A 47 -7.66 -3.81 15.05
CA GLU A 47 -8.08 -3.62 16.44
C GLU A 47 -7.52 -2.33 17.04
N ILE A 48 -6.23 -2.03 16.78
CA ILE A 48 -5.57 -0.80 17.23
C ILE A 48 -6.21 0.42 16.57
N LEU A 49 -6.40 0.39 15.25
CA LEU A 49 -7.04 1.50 14.54
C LEU A 49 -8.48 1.72 15.05
N GLY A 50 -9.25 0.65 15.24
CA GLY A 50 -10.59 0.71 15.80
C GLY A 50 -10.64 1.27 17.23
N ALA A 51 -9.71 0.84 18.08
CA ALA A 51 -9.58 1.36 19.44
C ALA A 51 -9.23 2.85 19.45
N TRP A 52 -8.36 3.30 18.54
CA TRP A 52 -8.04 4.71 18.37
C TRP A 52 -9.23 5.53 17.87
N LEU A 53 -9.96 5.05 16.87
CA LEU A 53 -11.14 5.73 16.30
C LEU A 53 -12.20 6.03 17.36
N ARG A 54 -12.48 5.08 18.27
CA ARG A 54 -13.45 5.26 19.36
C ARG A 54 -13.05 6.31 20.39
N LYS A 55 -11.77 6.67 20.46
CA LYS A 55 -11.24 7.68 21.39
C LYS A 55 -11.21 9.08 20.76
N GLN A 56 -11.46 9.21 19.46
CA GLN A 56 -11.36 10.50 18.78
C GLN A 56 -12.54 11.41 19.12
N PRO A 57 -12.29 12.71 19.35
CA PRO A 57 -13.38 13.68 19.55
C PRO A 57 -14.14 13.98 18.25
N GLN A 58 -13.52 13.77 17.09
CA GLN A 58 -14.17 13.95 15.79
C GLN A 58 -15.17 12.82 15.51
N PRO A 59 -16.25 13.08 14.76
CA PRO A 59 -17.17 12.02 14.33
C PRO A 59 -16.45 11.03 13.42
N ARG A 60 -16.95 9.78 13.37
CA ARG A 60 -16.40 8.71 12.52
C ARG A 60 -16.22 9.12 11.05
N ASP A 61 -17.14 9.92 10.52
CA ASP A 61 -17.11 10.40 9.13
C ASP A 61 -16.02 11.46 8.84
N ALA A 62 -15.30 11.94 9.87
CA ALA A 62 -14.11 12.76 9.67
C ALA A 62 -12.91 11.96 9.12
N PHE A 63 -12.97 10.62 9.18
CA PHE A 63 -11.90 9.72 8.78
C PHE A 63 -12.36 8.82 7.63
N ILE A 64 -11.47 8.59 6.67
CA ILE A 64 -11.61 7.61 5.61
C ILE A 64 -10.80 6.38 6.04
N VAL A 65 -11.48 5.32 6.42
CA VAL A 65 -10.86 4.06 6.84
C VAL A 65 -10.89 3.08 5.68
N ALA A 66 -9.69 2.69 5.24
CA ALA A 66 -9.51 1.66 4.23
C ALA A 66 -9.01 0.35 4.86
N THR A 67 -9.59 -0.77 4.47
CA THR A 67 -9.05 -2.11 4.78
C THR A 67 -9.07 -3.00 3.54
N LYS A 68 -8.54 -4.21 3.67
CA LYS A 68 -8.30 -5.11 2.55
C LYS A 68 -8.70 -6.54 2.84
N VAL A 69 -9.22 -7.20 1.82
CA VAL A 69 -9.48 -8.64 1.79
C VAL A 69 -8.30 -9.35 1.15
N SER A 70 -7.67 -10.24 1.90
CA SER A 70 -6.57 -11.09 1.43
C SER A 70 -7.11 -12.34 0.73
N GLY A 71 -6.60 -12.60 -0.48
CA GLY A 71 -6.89 -13.79 -1.26
C GLY A 71 -5.96 -14.97 -0.92
N PRO A 72 -5.84 -15.96 -1.82
CA PRO A 72 -4.89 -17.06 -1.68
C PRO A 72 -3.45 -16.56 -1.46
N GLY A 73 -2.74 -17.15 -0.50
CA GLY A 73 -1.39 -16.70 -0.15
C GLY A 73 -0.66 -17.56 0.88
N GLY A 74 -1.06 -18.83 1.05
CA GLY A 74 -0.42 -19.77 1.98
C GLY A 74 -0.69 -19.53 3.48
N MET A 75 -1.42 -18.48 3.85
CA MET A 75 -1.79 -18.18 5.24
C MET A 75 -2.95 -19.05 5.72
N THR A 76 -2.66 -20.31 6.10
CA THR A 76 -3.67 -21.29 6.55
C THR A 76 -4.43 -20.88 7.81
N TRP A 77 -3.87 -19.96 8.61
CA TRP A 77 -4.51 -19.42 9.81
C TRP A 77 -5.50 -18.29 9.52
N LEU A 78 -5.43 -17.63 8.36
CA LEU A 78 -6.30 -16.52 8.03
C LEU A 78 -7.63 -17.08 7.53
N ARG A 79 -8.73 -16.94 8.29
CA ARG A 79 -10.08 -17.43 7.91
C ARG A 79 -10.08 -18.90 7.43
N GLY A 80 -9.19 -19.74 7.97
CA GLY A 80 -9.02 -21.14 7.57
C GLY A 80 -8.27 -21.36 6.25
N GLY A 81 -7.56 -20.35 5.74
CA GLY A 81 -6.82 -20.40 4.48
C GLY A 81 -7.73 -20.14 3.28
N PRO A 82 -8.00 -18.88 2.90
CA PRO A 82 -8.86 -18.58 1.76
C PRO A 82 -8.28 -19.19 0.49
N ALA A 83 -9.01 -20.13 -0.12
CA ALA A 83 -8.62 -20.75 -1.37
C ALA A 83 -8.91 -19.89 -2.61
N ALA A 84 -9.72 -18.83 -2.46
CA ALA A 84 -10.10 -17.88 -3.50
C ALA A 84 -10.71 -16.60 -2.87
N LEU A 85 -10.68 -15.49 -3.59
CA LEU A 85 -11.53 -14.30 -3.40
C LEU A 85 -12.94 -14.55 -3.95
N ASN A 86 -13.57 -15.64 -3.51
CA ASN A 86 -14.95 -15.94 -3.85
C ASN A 86 -15.93 -15.19 -2.93
N ALA A 87 -17.23 -15.30 -3.21
CA ALA A 87 -18.28 -14.63 -2.46
C ALA A 87 -18.21 -14.84 -0.94
N ALA A 88 -17.97 -16.10 -0.52
CA ALA A 88 -17.95 -16.46 0.90
C ALA A 88 -16.73 -15.88 1.62
N ASN A 89 -15.54 -15.96 1.01
CA ASN A 89 -14.31 -15.45 1.60
C ASN A 89 -14.31 -13.92 1.70
N ILE A 90 -14.85 -13.22 0.69
CA ILE A 90 -15.00 -11.76 0.72
C ILE A 90 -15.96 -11.36 1.85
N ALA A 91 -17.13 -12.00 1.95
CA ALA A 91 -18.09 -11.68 3.01
C ALA A 91 -17.50 -11.92 4.42
N ALA A 92 -16.83 -13.06 4.63
CA ALA A 92 -16.22 -13.39 5.91
C ALA A 92 -15.10 -12.40 6.31
N ALA A 93 -14.30 -11.95 5.34
CA ALA A 93 -13.26 -10.95 5.60
C ALA A 93 -13.86 -9.59 6.01
N ILE A 94 -14.89 -9.13 5.29
CA ILE A 94 -15.58 -7.88 5.59
C ILE A 94 -16.16 -7.91 7.01
N ASP A 95 -16.87 -8.98 7.36
CA ASP A 95 -17.50 -9.10 8.67
C ASP A 95 -16.47 -9.13 9.81
N GLY A 96 -15.36 -9.85 9.61
CA GLY A 96 -14.24 -9.86 10.57
C GLY A 96 -13.57 -8.49 10.71
N SER A 97 -13.37 -7.77 9.60
CA SER A 97 -12.78 -6.43 9.61
C SER A 97 -13.68 -5.39 10.28
N LEU A 98 -14.98 -5.38 9.99
CA LEU A 98 -15.96 -4.52 10.65
C LEU A 98 -15.96 -4.75 12.17
N GLN A 99 -15.92 -6.02 12.59
CA GLN A 99 -15.86 -6.38 14.00
C GLN A 99 -14.58 -5.86 14.69
N ARG A 100 -13.40 -6.10 14.10
CA ARG A 100 -12.12 -5.67 14.69
C ARG A 100 -11.97 -4.15 14.72
N LEU A 101 -12.37 -3.48 13.64
CA LEU A 101 -12.41 -2.01 13.58
C LEU A 101 -13.47 -1.43 14.52
N GLY A 102 -14.54 -2.18 14.81
CA GLY A 102 -15.69 -1.69 15.58
C GLY A 102 -16.39 -0.53 14.86
N VAL A 103 -16.60 -0.68 13.55
CA VAL A 103 -17.31 0.28 12.69
C VAL A 103 -18.41 -0.45 11.93
N ASP A 104 -19.50 0.25 11.63
CA ASP A 104 -20.61 -0.33 10.86
C ASP A 104 -20.36 -0.29 9.35
N CYS A 105 -19.45 0.57 8.91
CA CYS A 105 -19.12 0.76 7.50
C CYS A 105 -17.62 1.04 7.30
N ILE A 106 -17.05 0.36 6.30
CA ILE A 106 -15.72 0.60 5.75
C ILE A 106 -15.83 1.64 4.62
N ASP A 107 -15.00 2.69 4.63
CA ASP A 107 -15.08 3.74 3.60
C ASP A 107 -14.51 3.22 2.26
N LEU A 108 -13.41 2.48 2.31
CA LEU A 108 -12.78 1.87 1.15
C LEU A 108 -12.37 0.43 1.44
N LEU A 109 -13.00 -0.54 0.79
CA LEU A 109 -12.57 -1.93 0.83
C LEU A 109 -11.76 -2.27 -0.42
N GLN A 110 -10.59 -2.88 -0.24
CA GLN A 110 -9.73 -3.24 -1.36
C GLN A 110 -9.53 -4.75 -1.46
N LEU A 111 -9.48 -5.30 -2.67
CA LEU A 111 -8.90 -6.63 -2.87
C LEU A 111 -7.37 -6.49 -2.75
N HIS A 112 -6.77 -7.14 -1.74
CA HIS A 112 -5.39 -6.89 -1.35
C HIS A 112 -4.38 -7.32 -2.43
N TRP A 113 -4.71 -8.36 -3.17
CA TRP A 113 -4.02 -8.78 -4.38
C TRP A 113 -4.97 -9.57 -5.27
N PRO A 114 -4.65 -9.75 -6.56
CA PRO A 114 -5.47 -10.56 -7.46
C PRO A 114 -5.63 -12.00 -6.97
N ASP A 115 -6.83 -12.57 -7.12
CA ASP A 115 -7.05 -14.02 -6.92
C ASP A 115 -6.20 -14.83 -7.90
N ARG A 116 -6.16 -14.40 -9.17
CA ARG A 116 -5.41 -15.07 -10.22
C ARG A 116 -3.90 -14.90 -10.02
N TYR A 117 -3.13 -15.81 -10.63
CA TYR A 117 -1.70 -15.63 -10.80
C TYR A 117 -1.39 -14.34 -11.57
N VAL A 118 -0.58 -13.48 -10.95
CA VAL A 118 0.18 -12.41 -11.59
C VAL A 118 1.57 -12.35 -10.93
N PRO A 119 2.61 -11.86 -11.63
CA PRO A 119 3.90 -11.55 -11.01
C PRO A 119 3.72 -10.50 -9.92
N MET A 120 4.31 -10.73 -8.75
CA MET A 120 4.15 -9.87 -7.60
C MET A 120 5.45 -9.80 -6.80
N PHE A 121 5.54 -8.81 -5.90
CA PHE A 121 6.55 -8.77 -4.85
C PHE A 121 8.00 -8.88 -5.33
N GLY A 122 8.33 -8.22 -6.45
CA GLY A 122 9.68 -8.21 -7.03
C GLY A 122 9.81 -8.92 -8.36
N ASP A 123 8.78 -9.65 -8.79
CA ASP A 123 8.68 -10.27 -10.11
C ASP A 123 7.89 -9.40 -11.10
N LEU A 124 8.28 -9.45 -12.37
CA LEU A 124 7.65 -8.70 -13.47
C LEU A 124 7.15 -9.59 -14.60
N GLU A 125 7.75 -10.77 -14.77
CA GLU A 125 7.51 -11.63 -15.93
C GLU A 125 6.32 -12.56 -15.68
N TYR A 126 5.27 -12.40 -16.49
CA TYR A 126 4.10 -13.26 -16.44
C TYR A 126 4.40 -14.61 -17.11
N ASP A 127 4.30 -15.70 -16.33
CA ASP A 127 4.37 -17.06 -16.84
C ASP A 127 2.97 -17.69 -17.00
N PRO A 128 2.48 -17.95 -18.23
CA PRO A 128 1.19 -18.61 -18.43
C PRO A 128 1.13 -20.03 -17.85
N ALA A 129 2.26 -20.71 -17.63
CA ALA A 129 2.30 -22.04 -17.03
C ALA A 129 1.93 -22.03 -15.53
N MET A 130 2.03 -20.87 -14.88
CA MET A 130 1.67 -20.69 -13.46
C MET A 130 0.19 -20.34 -13.28
N ALA A 131 -0.57 -20.21 -14.36
CA ALA A 131 -1.99 -19.89 -14.30
C ALA A 131 -2.80 -21.01 -13.62
N TYR A 132 -3.77 -20.62 -12.80
CA TYR A 132 -4.72 -21.52 -12.15
C TYR A 132 -6.14 -20.95 -12.23
N THR A 133 -7.12 -21.79 -11.89
CA THR A 133 -8.53 -21.37 -11.86
C THR A 133 -8.77 -20.50 -10.62
N ALA A 134 -9.00 -19.21 -10.86
CA ALA A 134 -9.32 -18.21 -9.85
C ALA A 134 -10.83 -17.93 -9.79
N ALA A 135 -11.31 -17.32 -8.72
CA ALA A 135 -12.65 -16.72 -8.74
C ALA A 135 -12.73 -15.70 -9.88
N SER A 136 -13.85 -15.67 -10.61
CA SER A 136 -13.99 -14.77 -11.74
C SER A 136 -14.03 -13.31 -11.28
N PHE A 137 -13.67 -12.38 -12.18
CA PHE A 137 -13.85 -10.94 -11.92
C PHE A 137 -15.31 -10.60 -11.57
N GLU A 138 -16.25 -11.32 -12.17
CA GLU A 138 -17.68 -11.15 -11.96
C GLU A 138 -18.12 -11.58 -10.57
N GLU A 139 -17.71 -12.76 -10.13
CA GLU A 139 -18.01 -13.23 -8.78
C GLU A 139 -17.41 -12.31 -7.71
N GLN A 140 -16.16 -11.87 -7.91
CA GLN A 140 -15.48 -10.93 -7.04
C GLN A 140 -16.26 -9.60 -6.95
N LEU A 141 -16.62 -9.00 -8.09
CA LEU A 141 -17.28 -7.70 -8.13
C LEU A 141 -18.73 -7.77 -7.62
N GLU A 142 -19.45 -8.86 -7.88
CA GLU A 142 -20.78 -9.11 -7.32
C GLU A 142 -20.75 -9.25 -5.79
N ALA A 143 -19.73 -9.92 -5.24
CA ALA A 143 -19.55 -10.04 -3.80
C ALA A 143 -19.31 -8.68 -3.14
N LEU A 144 -18.47 -7.85 -3.76
CA LEU A 144 -18.25 -6.47 -3.34
C LEU A 144 -19.54 -5.63 -3.47
N GLY A 145 -20.29 -5.79 -4.57
CA GLY A 145 -21.57 -5.12 -4.79
C GLY A 145 -22.62 -5.46 -3.74
N ARG A 146 -22.70 -6.72 -3.29
CA ARG A 146 -23.57 -7.12 -2.18
C ARG A 146 -23.19 -6.41 -0.87
N ALA A 147 -21.89 -6.24 -0.60
CA ALA A 147 -21.44 -5.53 0.60
C ALA A 147 -21.75 -4.02 0.55
N VAL A 148 -21.62 -3.41 -0.63
CA VAL A 148 -22.03 -2.01 -0.86
C VAL A 148 -23.53 -1.84 -0.69
N ALA A 149 -24.34 -2.70 -1.31
CA ALA A 149 -25.80 -2.67 -1.18
C ALA A 149 -26.28 -2.90 0.27
N ALA A 150 -25.53 -3.68 1.05
CA ALA A 150 -25.79 -3.89 2.47
C ALA A 150 -25.32 -2.75 3.39
N GLY A 151 -24.68 -1.69 2.84
CA GLY A 151 -24.17 -0.57 3.61
C GLY A 151 -22.91 -0.86 4.43
N LYS A 152 -22.27 -2.02 4.22
CA LYS A 152 -21.04 -2.43 4.92
C LYS A 152 -19.78 -1.74 4.36
N VAL A 153 -19.84 -1.31 3.10
CA VAL A 153 -18.72 -0.73 2.34
C VAL A 153 -19.22 0.46 1.53
N ARG A 154 -18.51 1.60 1.53
CA ARG A 154 -18.86 2.77 0.68
C ARG A 154 -18.25 2.67 -0.71
N HIS A 155 -16.95 2.41 -0.79
CA HIS A 155 -16.20 2.34 -2.04
C HIS A 155 -15.34 1.08 -2.13
N VAL A 156 -15.08 0.65 -3.35
CA VAL A 156 -14.25 -0.53 -3.65
C VAL A 156 -12.99 -0.12 -4.39
N GLY A 157 -11.89 -0.78 -4.08
CA GLY A 157 -10.61 -0.58 -4.73
C GLY A 157 -9.88 -1.89 -5.00
N LEU A 158 -8.78 -1.80 -5.72
CA LEU A 158 -7.90 -2.91 -6.05
C LEU A 158 -6.51 -2.62 -5.51
N SER A 159 -5.71 -3.66 -5.27
CA SER A 159 -4.32 -3.52 -4.86
C SER A 159 -3.47 -4.59 -5.52
N ASN A 160 -2.21 -4.25 -5.81
CA ASN A 160 -1.26 -5.10 -6.54
C ASN A 160 -1.81 -5.61 -7.88
N GLU A 161 -2.69 -4.83 -8.53
CA GLU A 161 -3.30 -5.21 -9.80
C GLU A 161 -2.47 -4.77 -11.00
N THR A 162 -2.75 -5.39 -12.13
CA THR A 162 -2.17 -5.13 -13.46
C THR A 162 -3.17 -4.39 -14.35
N PRO A 163 -2.73 -3.79 -15.48
CA PRO A 163 -3.62 -3.14 -16.44
C PRO A 163 -4.78 -4.03 -16.88
N TYR A 164 -4.50 -5.31 -17.15
CA TYR A 164 -5.52 -6.28 -17.54
C TYR A 164 -6.63 -6.40 -16.49
N GLY A 165 -6.26 -6.63 -15.23
CA GLY A 165 -7.24 -6.85 -14.18
C GLY A 165 -8.06 -5.60 -13.86
N LEU A 166 -7.39 -4.43 -13.77
CA LEU A 166 -8.06 -3.14 -13.62
C LEU A 166 -9.12 -2.92 -14.71
N MET A 167 -8.73 -3.05 -15.98
CA MET A 167 -9.64 -2.84 -17.10
C MET A 167 -10.78 -3.87 -17.14
N ARG A 168 -10.54 -5.12 -16.71
CA ARG A 168 -11.60 -6.12 -16.60
C ARG A 168 -12.65 -5.75 -15.55
N PHE A 169 -12.24 -5.25 -14.38
CA PHE A 169 -13.17 -4.78 -13.36
C PHE A 169 -13.92 -3.52 -13.81
N CYS A 170 -13.24 -2.53 -14.38
CA CYS A 170 -13.87 -1.30 -14.87
C CYS A 170 -14.89 -1.58 -15.99
N HIS A 171 -14.53 -2.44 -16.95
CA HIS A 171 -15.44 -2.86 -18.01
C HIS A 171 -16.70 -3.55 -17.48
N LEU A 172 -16.54 -4.42 -16.48
CA LEU A 172 -17.66 -5.09 -15.85
C LEU A 172 -18.57 -4.10 -15.12
N ALA A 173 -18.01 -3.18 -14.33
CA ALA A 173 -18.79 -2.14 -13.65
C ALA A 173 -19.52 -1.21 -14.65
N ALA A 174 -18.89 -0.87 -15.78
CA ALA A 174 -19.49 -0.04 -16.82
C ALA A 174 -20.64 -0.75 -17.57
N SER A 175 -20.56 -2.07 -17.74
CA SER A 175 -21.60 -2.86 -18.42
C SER A 175 -22.74 -3.30 -17.50
N ARG A 176 -22.56 -3.23 -16.18
CA ARG A 176 -23.51 -3.65 -15.15
C ARG A 176 -23.66 -2.57 -14.08
N PRO A 177 -24.57 -1.59 -14.26
CA PRO A 177 -24.70 -0.43 -13.38
C PRO A 177 -25.04 -0.73 -11.91
N GLU A 178 -25.52 -1.94 -11.61
CA GLU A 178 -25.74 -2.42 -10.25
C GLU A 178 -24.45 -2.80 -9.51
N LEU A 179 -23.34 -2.96 -10.23
CA LEU A 179 -22.03 -3.28 -9.67
C LEU A 179 -21.24 -2.00 -9.32
N PRO A 180 -20.44 -2.04 -8.25
CA PRO A 180 -19.72 -0.85 -7.80
C PRO A 180 -18.58 -0.50 -8.76
N ALA A 181 -18.39 0.80 -9.01
CA ALA A 181 -17.23 1.30 -9.73
C ALA A 181 -15.95 1.16 -8.89
N ILE A 182 -14.82 0.89 -9.55
CA ILE A 182 -13.51 0.87 -8.90
C ILE A 182 -13.07 2.31 -8.63
N ALA A 183 -12.89 2.67 -7.36
CA ALA A 183 -12.53 4.03 -6.96
C ALA A 183 -11.01 4.25 -6.93
N SER A 184 -10.24 3.22 -6.58
CA SER A 184 -8.80 3.34 -6.38
C SER A 184 -8.03 2.08 -6.74
N LEU A 185 -6.75 2.28 -7.07
CA LEU A 185 -5.74 1.24 -7.18
C LEU A 185 -4.62 1.52 -6.17
N GLN A 186 -4.29 0.59 -5.30
CA GLN A 186 -3.20 0.71 -4.34
C GLN A 186 -2.00 -0.16 -4.76
N ASN A 187 -1.04 0.43 -5.47
CA ASN A 187 0.17 -0.23 -5.97
C ASN A 187 1.46 0.42 -5.42
N ALA A 188 2.57 -0.32 -5.50
CA ALA A 188 3.88 0.23 -5.18
C ALA A 188 4.20 1.38 -6.14
N TYR A 189 4.59 2.52 -5.59
CA TYR A 189 5.10 3.62 -6.38
C TYR A 189 6.13 4.41 -5.58
N SER A 190 7.35 4.50 -6.12
CA SER A 190 8.48 5.20 -5.50
C SER A 190 9.55 5.49 -6.55
N LEU A 191 10.61 6.21 -6.17
CA LEU A 191 11.80 6.40 -7.03
C LEU A 191 12.45 5.09 -7.50
N LEU A 192 12.22 3.97 -6.79
CA LEU A 192 12.75 2.64 -7.11
C LEU A 192 11.74 1.73 -7.84
N CYS A 193 10.47 2.15 -7.94
CA CYS A 193 9.38 1.40 -8.54
C CYS A 193 8.39 2.34 -9.22
N ARG A 194 8.52 2.46 -10.54
CA ARG A 194 7.70 3.28 -11.45
C ARG A 194 7.02 2.40 -12.51
N THR A 195 6.82 1.12 -12.21
CA THR A 195 6.11 0.17 -13.09
C THR A 195 4.67 0.63 -13.38
N PHE A 196 4.08 1.41 -12.47
CA PHE A 196 2.81 2.11 -12.68
C PHE A 196 2.81 3.00 -13.94
N ASP A 197 3.89 3.74 -14.19
CA ASP A 197 3.99 4.71 -15.29
C ASP A 197 3.85 4.02 -16.67
N ALA A 198 4.25 2.75 -16.78
CA ALA A 198 4.37 2.03 -18.06
C ALA A 198 3.04 1.49 -18.63
N GLY A 199 1.95 1.50 -17.86
CA GLY A 199 0.66 1.03 -18.39
C GLY A 199 -0.52 1.25 -17.47
N LEU A 200 -0.33 1.18 -16.15
CA LEU A 200 -1.41 1.44 -15.21
C LEU A 200 -1.81 2.92 -15.18
N ALA A 201 -0.87 3.85 -15.41
CA ALA A 201 -1.17 5.27 -15.48
C ALA A 201 -2.22 5.60 -16.55
N GLU A 202 -2.08 5.04 -17.76
CA GLU A 202 -3.07 5.25 -18.84
C GLU A 202 -4.43 4.67 -18.46
N CYS A 203 -4.49 3.42 -17.97
CA CYS A 203 -5.73 2.80 -17.54
C CYS A 203 -6.42 3.58 -16.42
N CYS A 204 -5.67 3.98 -15.38
CA CYS A 204 -6.18 4.78 -14.27
C CYS A 204 -6.71 6.15 -14.73
N HIS A 205 -6.00 6.81 -15.65
CA HIS A 205 -6.47 8.07 -16.22
C HIS A 205 -7.78 7.90 -16.99
N ALA A 206 -7.84 6.92 -17.89
CA ALA A 206 -9.00 6.65 -18.74
C ALA A 206 -10.24 6.28 -17.93
N GLU A 207 -10.07 5.43 -16.90
CA GLU A 207 -11.16 4.92 -16.06
C GLU A 207 -11.42 5.78 -14.81
N ARG A 208 -10.71 6.91 -14.66
CA ARG A 208 -10.80 7.82 -13.49
C ARG A 208 -10.57 7.11 -12.14
N VAL A 209 -9.63 6.17 -12.13
CA VAL A 209 -9.20 5.44 -10.93
C VAL A 209 -7.95 6.11 -10.37
N SER A 210 -7.96 6.51 -9.10
CA SER A 210 -6.79 7.15 -8.48
C SER A 210 -5.79 6.15 -7.92
N LEU A 211 -4.50 6.47 -7.99
CA LEU A 211 -3.44 5.70 -7.34
C LEU A 211 -3.33 6.08 -5.85
N LEU A 212 -3.35 5.05 -5.00
CA LEU A 212 -2.91 5.10 -3.60
C LEU A 212 -1.50 4.49 -3.55
N ALA A 213 -0.47 5.33 -3.56
CA ALA A 213 0.92 4.89 -3.67
C ALA A 213 1.40 4.28 -2.34
N TYR A 214 1.65 2.97 -2.29
CA TYR A 214 2.23 2.33 -1.11
C TYR A 214 3.75 2.22 -1.20
N SER A 215 4.41 2.12 -0.03
CA SER A 215 5.88 2.07 0.10
C SER A 215 6.62 3.19 -0.64
N PRO A 216 6.22 4.47 -0.49
CA PRO A 216 6.88 5.59 -1.17
C PRO A 216 8.38 5.71 -0.83
N LEU A 217 8.79 5.19 0.34
CA LEU A 217 10.18 5.15 0.80
C LEU A 217 10.86 3.78 0.64
N ALA A 218 10.24 2.83 -0.08
CA ALA A 218 10.78 1.49 -0.32
C ALA A 218 11.27 0.78 0.96
N MET A 219 10.37 0.64 1.95
CA MET A 219 10.70 0.12 3.29
C MET A 219 11.81 0.88 4.05
N GLY A 220 12.07 2.12 3.67
CA GLY A 220 13.08 2.98 4.27
C GLY A 220 14.40 2.99 3.50
N LEU A 221 14.56 2.23 2.41
CA LEU A 221 15.74 2.28 1.55
C LEU A 221 16.04 3.70 1.08
N LEU A 222 15.02 4.44 0.61
CA LEU A 222 15.16 5.80 0.09
C LEU A 222 15.49 6.86 1.13
N THR A 223 15.60 6.50 2.42
CA THR A 223 16.16 7.39 3.45
C THR A 223 17.69 7.36 3.48
N GLY A 224 18.31 6.43 2.76
CA GLY A 224 19.76 6.21 2.77
C GLY A 224 20.28 5.47 4.01
N LYS A 225 19.43 5.16 5.00
CA LYS A 225 19.88 4.56 6.28
C LYS A 225 20.65 3.25 6.14
N TYR A 226 20.41 2.47 5.08
CA TYR A 226 21.08 1.21 4.78
C TYR A 226 22.36 1.38 3.95
N LEU A 227 22.73 2.61 3.55
CA LEU A 227 23.97 2.91 2.86
C LEU A 227 25.18 2.95 3.81
N ALA A 228 24.96 3.06 5.12
CA ALA A 228 26.01 3.02 6.12
C ALA A 228 26.90 1.78 5.98
N ALA A 229 28.19 1.91 6.31
CA ALA A 229 29.17 0.85 6.13
C ALA A 229 28.88 -0.40 6.98
N ASP A 230 28.18 -0.23 8.10
CA ASP A 230 27.70 -1.29 8.99
C ASP A 230 26.33 -1.87 8.59
N GLY A 231 25.74 -1.38 7.49
CA GLY A 231 24.42 -1.81 7.01
C GLY A 231 23.22 -1.09 7.65
N GLY A 232 23.47 -0.06 8.49
CA GLY A 232 22.43 0.76 9.10
C GLY A 232 21.82 0.18 10.38
N PRO A 233 20.81 0.86 10.96
CA PRO A 233 20.28 0.51 12.28
C PRO A 233 19.70 -0.91 12.34
N LEU A 234 19.98 -1.63 13.43
CA LEU A 234 19.51 -3.02 13.63
C LEU A 234 17.99 -3.13 13.81
N ASP A 235 17.38 -2.09 14.38
CA ASP A 235 15.94 -1.98 14.59
C ASP A 235 15.18 -1.54 13.32
N ALA A 236 15.89 -1.12 12.26
CA ALA A 236 15.29 -0.78 10.99
C ALA A 236 14.65 -2.00 10.32
N ARG A 237 13.50 -1.81 9.66
CA ARG A 237 12.61 -2.89 9.16
C ARG A 237 13.34 -4.05 8.47
N LEU A 238 14.13 -3.78 7.43
CA LEU A 238 14.82 -4.83 6.66
C LEU A 238 15.92 -5.56 7.47
N ASN A 239 16.53 -4.91 8.46
CA ASN A 239 17.51 -5.55 9.34
C ASN A 239 16.84 -6.36 10.44
N LYS A 240 15.83 -5.78 11.11
CA LYS A 240 15.07 -6.43 12.18
C LYS A 240 14.39 -7.72 11.72
N TYR A 241 13.86 -7.74 10.51
CA TYR A 241 13.09 -8.87 9.97
C TYR A 241 13.84 -9.70 8.92
N ARG A 242 15.17 -9.56 8.84
CA ARG A 242 16.00 -10.38 7.97
C ARG A 242 15.77 -11.88 8.23
N GLY A 243 15.59 -12.64 7.15
CA GLY A 243 15.27 -14.06 7.11
C GLY A 243 13.84 -14.40 7.53
N ARG A 244 12.99 -13.41 7.83
CA ARG A 244 11.64 -13.62 8.40
C ARG A 244 10.55 -12.84 7.67
N TYR A 245 10.88 -12.13 6.59
CA TYR A 245 9.92 -11.35 5.82
C TYR A 245 10.18 -11.51 4.31
N ALA A 246 9.77 -12.66 3.77
CA ALA A 246 10.11 -13.09 2.43
C ALA A 246 9.68 -12.09 1.34
N GLU A 247 8.51 -11.47 1.45
CA GLU A 247 8.02 -10.50 0.47
C GLU A 247 8.85 -9.21 0.48
N ALA A 248 9.32 -8.77 1.66
CA ALA A 248 10.22 -7.65 1.78
C ALA A 248 11.59 -7.96 1.16
N GLU A 249 12.11 -9.16 1.40
CA GLU A 249 13.41 -9.60 0.87
C GLU A 249 13.36 -9.82 -0.64
N SER A 250 12.28 -10.41 -1.14
CA SER A 250 12.04 -10.60 -2.57
C SER A 250 12.01 -9.27 -3.31
N ARG A 251 11.33 -8.25 -2.77
CA ARG A 251 11.24 -6.94 -3.43
C ARG A 251 12.46 -6.04 -3.20
N TYR A 252 12.93 -5.94 -1.96
CA TYR A 252 13.88 -4.92 -1.49
C TYR A 252 15.22 -5.50 -0.98
N GLY A 253 15.43 -6.80 -1.10
CA GLY A 253 16.70 -7.43 -0.80
C GLY A 253 17.83 -7.01 -1.75
N PRO A 254 19.03 -7.56 -1.59
CA PRO A 254 20.17 -7.26 -2.45
C PRO A 254 19.85 -7.61 -3.92
N LYS A 255 19.76 -6.60 -4.77
CA LYS A 255 19.55 -6.71 -6.22
C LYS A 255 20.57 -5.85 -6.96
N PRO A 256 20.90 -6.19 -8.22
CA PRO A 256 21.73 -5.34 -9.06
C PRO A 256 21.20 -3.89 -9.07
N ASN A 257 22.11 -2.93 -8.99
CA ASN A 257 21.83 -1.49 -9.06
C ASN A 257 21.00 -0.89 -7.92
N MET A 258 20.50 -1.68 -6.96
CA MET A 258 19.65 -1.20 -5.87
C MET A 258 20.38 -0.16 -5.01
N ARG A 259 21.60 -0.51 -4.58
CA ARG A 259 22.39 0.33 -3.68
C ARG A 259 22.86 1.60 -4.38
N GLU A 260 23.28 1.47 -5.64
CA GLU A 260 23.72 2.57 -6.50
C GLU A 260 22.58 3.55 -6.78
N ALA A 261 21.37 3.05 -7.07
CA ALA A 261 20.20 3.89 -7.27
C ALA A 261 19.84 4.68 -6.00
N VAL A 262 19.80 4.00 -4.84
CA VAL A 262 19.53 4.67 -3.55
C VAL A 262 20.58 5.72 -3.26
N ALA A 263 21.87 5.42 -3.47
CA ALA A 263 22.96 6.37 -3.27
C ALA A 263 22.84 7.59 -4.19
N ALA A 264 22.50 7.38 -5.48
CA ALA A 264 22.32 8.46 -6.44
C ALA A 264 21.17 9.39 -6.04
N TYR A 265 20.02 8.85 -5.61
CA TYR A 265 18.91 9.67 -5.13
C TYR A 265 19.23 10.41 -3.82
N CYS A 266 19.96 9.78 -2.89
CA CYS A 266 20.39 10.45 -1.65
C CYS A 266 21.38 11.59 -1.94
N GLN A 267 22.31 11.39 -2.88
CA GLN A 267 23.23 12.43 -3.32
C GLN A 267 22.46 13.59 -3.97
N LEU A 268 21.56 13.29 -4.90
CA LEU A 268 20.73 14.31 -5.56
C LEU A 268 19.91 15.12 -4.55
N ALA A 269 19.32 14.47 -3.55
CA ALA A 269 18.61 15.17 -2.47
C ALA A 269 19.54 16.18 -1.76
N GLY A 270 20.76 15.76 -1.41
CA GLY A 270 21.76 16.62 -0.76
C GLY A 270 22.20 17.81 -1.62
N GLU A 271 22.41 17.61 -2.92
CA GLU A 271 22.77 18.67 -3.87
C GLU A 271 21.70 19.77 -3.96
N TRP A 272 20.43 19.40 -3.72
CA TRP A 272 19.27 20.30 -3.72
C TRP A 272 18.85 20.76 -2.33
N GLY A 273 19.64 20.46 -1.28
CA GLY A 273 19.32 20.86 0.10
C GLY A 273 18.07 20.18 0.68
N LEU A 274 17.69 19.02 0.16
CA LEU A 274 16.55 18.22 0.62
C LEU A 274 17.02 17.02 1.44
N SER A 275 16.17 16.55 2.35
CA SER A 275 16.33 15.19 2.88
C SER A 275 15.95 14.15 1.82
N PRO A 276 16.56 12.95 1.82
CA PRO A 276 16.16 11.87 0.92
C PRO A 276 14.68 11.48 1.06
N THR A 277 14.15 11.53 2.29
CA THR A 277 12.71 11.35 2.56
C THR A 277 11.86 12.39 1.83
N SER A 278 12.24 13.66 1.91
CA SER A 278 11.53 14.76 1.24
C SER A 278 11.53 14.61 -0.27
N LEU A 279 12.69 14.30 -0.88
CA LEU A 279 12.80 14.04 -2.31
C LEU A 279 11.86 12.89 -2.75
N ALA A 280 11.93 11.75 -2.07
CA ALA A 280 11.17 10.57 -2.42
C ALA A 280 9.66 10.76 -2.29
N LEU A 281 9.19 11.38 -1.19
CA LEU A 281 7.77 11.55 -0.95
C LEU A 281 7.16 12.63 -1.85
N ARG A 282 7.85 13.75 -2.07
CA ARG A 282 7.39 14.81 -2.97
C ARG A 282 7.37 14.37 -4.44
N PHE A 283 8.28 13.49 -4.85
CA PHE A 283 8.22 12.85 -6.16
C PHE A 283 6.91 12.05 -6.32
N VAL A 284 6.58 11.20 -5.36
CA VAL A 284 5.35 10.39 -5.38
C VAL A 284 4.10 11.28 -5.39
N LEU A 285 4.02 12.26 -4.48
CA LEU A 285 2.86 13.15 -4.36
C LEU A 285 2.74 14.15 -5.53
N GLY A 286 3.82 14.39 -6.27
CA GLY A 286 3.81 15.24 -7.46
C GLY A 286 3.22 14.56 -8.70
N HIS A 287 3.00 13.24 -8.67
CA HIS A 287 2.42 12.52 -9.80
C HIS A 287 0.91 12.81 -9.92
N PRO A 288 0.39 13.25 -11.09
CA PRO A 288 -0.97 13.76 -11.22
C PRO A 288 -2.09 12.73 -10.97
N LEU A 289 -1.78 11.44 -11.05
CA LEU A 289 -2.73 10.35 -10.77
C LEU A 289 -2.66 9.83 -9.33
N VAL A 290 -1.75 10.33 -8.49
CA VAL A 290 -1.63 9.94 -7.08
C VAL A 290 -2.61 10.77 -6.26
N ALA A 291 -3.62 10.11 -5.69
CA ALA A 291 -4.54 10.77 -4.75
C ALA A 291 -3.94 10.83 -3.34
N SER A 292 -3.16 9.84 -2.94
CA SER A 292 -2.52 9.79 -1.62
C SER A 292 -1.31 8.86 -1.62
N ALA A 293 -0.36 9.13 -0.73
CA ALA A 293 0.74 8.23 -0.42
C ALA A 293 0.48 7.52 0.91
N VAL A 294 0.47 6.18 0.90
CA VAL A 294 0.34 5.35 2.09
C VAL A 294 1.70 5.28 2.80
N ILE A 295 1.93 6.26 3.66
CA ILE A 295 3.16 6.40 4.43
C ILE A 295 3.24 5.41 5.60
N GLY A 296 4.45 5.21 6.13
CA GLY A 296 4.67 4.40 7.32
C GLY A 296 5.77 4.99 8.18
N ALA A 297 5.53 5.04 9.49
CA ALA A 297 6.47 5.52 10.48
C ALA A 297 6.48 4.60 11.70
N THR A 298 7.62 4.51 12.40
CA THR A 298 7.75 3.81 13.69
C THR A 298 8.08 4.76 14.84
N SER A 299 8.25 6.05 14.55
CA SER A 299 8.51 7.09 15.55
C SER A 299 7.87 8.43 15.14
N SER A 300 7.68 9.31 16.10
CA SER A 300 7.07 10.63 15.87
C SER A 300 7.93 11.53 15.00
N GLU A 301 9.25 11.38 15.05
CA GLU A 301 10.20 12.12 14.22
C GLU A 301 10.10 11.70 12.75
N GLN A 302 10.02 10.39 12.49
CA GLN A 302 9.81 9.88 11.12
C GLN A 302 8.48 10.34 10.53
N LEU A 303 7.43 10.39 11.35
CA LEU A 303 6.12 10.86 10.92
C LEU A 303 6.14 12.38 10.67
N ALA A 304 6.77 13.16 11.54
CA ALA A 304 6.91 14.61 11.39
C ALA A 304 7.63 14.96 10.08
N GLU A 305 8.78 14.32 9.79
CA GLU A 305 9.52 14.54 8.54
C GLU A 305 8.66 14.23 7.30
N GLN A 306 7.88 13.13 7.34
CA GLN A 306 6.99 12.75 6.24
C GLN A 306 5.82 13.74 6.06
N ILE A 307 5.26 14.26 7.14
CA ILE A 307 4.21 15.30 7.11
C ILE A 307 4.76 16.61 6.53
N GLU A 308 5.95 17.02 6.95
CA GLU A 308 6.63 18.21 6.43
C GLU A 308 6.91 18.07 4.92
N ALA A 309 7.42 16.90 4.50
CA ALA A 309 7.63 16.60 3.10
C ALA A 309 6.32 16.65 2.28
N ALA A 310 5.21 16.13 2.83
CA ALA A 310 3.90 16.15 2.15
C ALA A 310 3.30 17.56 2.03
N ARG A 311 3.64 18.48 2.94
CA ARG A 311 3.18 19.89 2.90
C ARG A 311 4.08 20.80 2.08
N ALA A 312 5.28 20.35 1.74
CA ALA A 312 6.22 21.13 0.97
C ALA A 312 5.72 21.35 -0.48
N PRO A 313 6.15 22.43 -1.15
CA PRO A 313 5.81 22.67 -2.55
C PRO A 313 6.21 21.50 -3.47
N PRO A 314 5.63 21.39 -4.68
CA PRO A 314 6.10 20.42 -5.68
C PRO A 314 7.60 20.54 -5.97
N LEU A 315 8.21 19.47 -6.46
CA LEU A 315 9.60 19.51 -6.92
C LEU A 315 9.71 20.35 -8.19
N GLU A 316 10.83 21.06 -8.34
CA GLU A 316 11.09 21.87 -9.54
C GLU A 316 11.27 20.98 -10.79
N PRO A 317 10.88 21.45 -11.99
CA PRO A 317 11.02 20.68 -13.23
C PRO A 317 12.44 20.15 -13.47
N GLN A 318 13.47 20.96 -13.20
CA GLN A 318 14.88 20.57 -13.37
C GLN A 318 15.28 19.43 -12.43
N LEU A 319 14.72 19.39 -11.22
CA LEU A 319 14.93 18.29 -10.28
C LEU A 319 14.22 17.02 -10.73
N LEU A 320 13.02 17.14 -11.31
CA LEU A 320 12.32 15.99 -11.93
C LEU A 320 13.12 15.42 -13.11
N GLU A 321 13.72 16.27 -13.95
CA GLU A 321 14.60 15.82 -15.04
C GLU A 321 15.83 15.06 -14.53
N ALA A 322 16.42 15.52 -13.42
CA ALA A 322 17.54 14.84 -12.77
C ALA A 322 17.13 13.50 -12.15
N ILE A 323 15.95 13.42 -11.53
CA ILE A 323 15.34 12.16 -11.06
C ILE A 323 15.17 11.20 -12.23
N ASP A 324 14.63 11.67 -13.36
CA ASP A 324 14.44 10.85 -14.55
C ASP A 324 15.76 10.36 -15.16
N ALA A 325 16.82 11.16 -15.09
CA ALA A 325 18.16 10.74 -15.51
C ALA A 325 18.69 9.57 -14.66
N ILE A 326 18.48 9.62 -13.33
CA ILE A 326 18.81 8.50 -12.45
C ILE A 326 17.95 7.28 -12.77
N HIS A 327 16.64 7.46 -12.97
CA HIS A 327 15.74 6.36 -13.29
C HIS A 327 16.10 5.67 -14.63
N ARG A 328 16.51 6.42 -15.65
CA ARG A 328 17.00 5.84 -16.92
C ARG A 328 18.26 5.01 -16.73
N ARG A 329 19.13 5.38 -15.78
CA ARG A 329 20.33 4.61 -15.44
C ARG A 329 20.01 3.37 -14.61
N TYR A 330 19.02 3.46 -13.73
CA TYR A 330 18.60 2.41 -12.82
C TYR A 330 17.07 2.19 -12.88
N PRO A 331 16.56 1.59 -13.97
CA PRO A 331 15.13 1.45 -14.17
C PRO A 331 14.56 0.38 -13.24
N ASN A 332 13.58 0.77 -12.41
CA ASN A 332 12.76 -0.11 -11.57
C ASN A 332 13.55 -1.21 -10.82
N PRO A 333 14.56 -0.89 -9.99
CA PRO A 333 15.34 -1.90 -9.27
C PRO A 333 14.51 -2.68 -8.23
N ALA A 334 13.35 -2.17 -7.79
CA ALA A 334 12.44 -2.79 -6.81
C ALA A 334 10.98 -2.91 -7.33
N PRO A 335 10.70 -3.68 -8.40
CA PRO A 335 9.37 -3.71 -8.99
C PRO A 335 8.26 -4.27 -8.08
#